data_AF-A0A7W0VVP3-F1
#
_entry.id   AF-A0A7W0VVP3-F1
#
_cell.length_a   1.000
_cell.length_b   1.000
_cell.length_c   1.000
_cell.angle_alpha   90.00
_cell.angle_beta   90.00
_cell.angle_gamma   90.00
#
_symmetry.space_group_name_H-M   'P 1'
#
loop_
_entity.id
_entity.type
_entity.pdbx_description
1 polymer ?
#
loop_
_entity_poly.entity_id
_entity_poly.type
_entity_poly.pdbx_seq_one_letter_code
_entity_poly.pdbx_strand_id
1 'polypeptide(L)'
;MSANAGNQSGQLTLRRDVRFNGVKVFSATMVADRDQLGEKVSDWMQRNQQFKVTDIVVTQSSDEAFHCIAITVFYWEDTQRK
;
A
#
# COMPACT_ATOMS: atom_id res chain seq x y z
N MET A 1 -19.19 -22.28 -22.92
CA MET A 1 -19.99 -21.51 -21.94
C MET A 1 -19.55 -22.03 -20.58
N SER A 2 -18.94 -21.29 -19.66
CA SER A 2 -19.21 -19.92 -19.25
C SER A 2 -17.90 -19.22 -18.84
N ALA A 3 -17.71 -18.00 -19.33
CA ALA A 3 -16.73 -17.09 -18.77
C ALA A 3 -17.19 -16.74 -17.36
N ASN A 4 -16.33 -16.97 -16.37
CA ASN A 4 -16.57 -16.63 -14.98
C ASN A 4 -16.46 -15.09 -14.87
N ALA A 5 -17.51 -14.39 -15.30
CA ALA A 5 -17.70 -12.96 -15.12
C ALA A 5 -18.09 -12.71 -13.65
N GLY A 6 -17.19 -13.08 -12.74
CA GLY A 6 -17.29 -12.74 -11.33
C GLY A 6 -17.22 -11.24 -11.23
N ASN A 7 -18.34 -10.65 -10.82
CA ASN A 7 -18.57 -9.24 -10.59
C ASN A 7 -17.48 -8.62 -9.68
N GLN A 8 -16.37 -8.16 -10.26
CA GLN A 8 -15.42 -7.29 -9.57
C GLN A 8 -15.95 -5.87 -9.65
N SER A 9 -16.99 -5.56 -8.87
CA SER A 9 -17.43 -4.18 -8.67
C SER A 9 -16.36 -3.44 -7.87
N GLY A 10 -15.30 -2.99 -8.54
CA GLY A 10 -14.30 -2.12 -7.97
C GLY A 10 -14.91 -0.75 -7.70
N GLN A 11 -14.79 -0.24 -6.47
CA GLN A 11 -15.19 1.11 -6.13
C GLN A 11 -14.03 2.07 -6.43
N LEU A 12 -14.23 2.99 -7.39
CA LEU A 12 -13.28 4.08 -7.64
C LEU A 12 -13.52 5.20 -6.62
N THR A 13 -12.53 5.46 -5.77
CA THR A 13 -12.54 6.58 -4.83
C THR A 13 -11.52 7.63 -5.27
N LEU A 14 -12.01 8.81 -5.69
CA LEU A 14 -11.15 9.96 -6.01
C LEU A 14 -10.98 10.83 -4.77
N ARG A 15 -9.76 10.87 -4.21
CA ARG A 15 -9.41 11.72 -3.06
C ARG A 15 -8.61 12.93 -3.51
N ARG A 16 -9.26 14.09 -3.58
CA ARG A 16 -8.63 15.36 -4.01
C ARG A 16 -7.77 16.01 -2.92
N ASP A 17 -8.00 15.64 -1.68
CA ASP A 17 -7.32 16.10 -0.48
C ASP A 17 -5.92 15.47 -0.32
N VAL A 18 -5.71 14.27 -0.86
CA VAL A 18 -4.42 13.58 -0.80
C VAL A 18 -3.55 13.96 -1.99
N ARG A 19 -2.58 14.86 -1.75
CA ARG A 19 -1.52 15.16 -2.72
C ARG A 19 -0.31 14.28 -2.41
N PHE A 20 0.25 13.65 -3.43
CA PHE A 20 1.48 12.86 -3.34
C PHE A 20 2.24 12.96 -4.67
N ASN A 21 3.55 12.74 -4.63
CA ASN A 21 4.37 12.59 -5.84
C ASN A 21 5.18 11.28 -5.84
N GLY A 22 5.09 10.50 -4.77
CA GLY A 22 5.71 9.19 -4.65
C GLY A 22 4.85 8.21 -3.88
N VAL A 23 5.12 6.92 -4.08
CA VAL A 23 4.43 5.82 -3.41
C VAL A 23 5.43 4.70 -3.11
N LYS A 24 5.28 4.10 -1.92
CA LYS A 24 6.00 2.89 -1.52
C LYS A 24 5.00 1.82 -1.12
N VAL A 25 5.06 0.67 -1.77
CA VAL A 25 4.20 -0.47 -1.49
C VAL A 25 5.01 -1.53 -0.75
N PHE A 26 4.44 -2.04 0.35
CA PHE A 26 4.92 -3.19 1.08
C PHE A 26 3.83 -4.25 1.03
N SER A 27 4.14 -5.46 0.57
CA SER A 27 3.15 -6.53 0.46
C SER A 27 3.71 -7.85 0.97
N ALA A 28 2.86 -8.65 1.59
CA ALA A 28 3.18 -10.00 2.04
C ALA A 28 2.03 -10.96 1.70
N THR A 29 2.40 -12.15 1.22
CA THR A 29 1.49 -13.26 0.94
C THR A 29 1.67 -14.40 1.94
N MET A 30 2.88 -14.59 2.47
CA MET A 30 3.19 -15.59 3.49
C MET A 30 2.90 -15.06 4.90
N VAL A 31 2.39 -15.92 5.78
CA VAL A 31 2.01 -15.56 7.17
C VAL A 31 3.18 -14.92 7.93
N ALA A 32 4.36 -15.55 7.91
CA ALA A 32 5.53 -15.04 8.63
C ALA A 32 5.97 -13.63 8.19
N ASP A 33 5.80 -13.30 6.91
CA ASP A 33 6.18 -11.98 6.38
C ASP A 33 5.18 -10.87 6.76
N ARG A 34 3.96 -11.24 7.17
CA ARG A 34 2.92 -10.28 7.55
C ARG A 34 3.21 -9.64 8.90
N ASP A 35 3.67 -10.44 9.84
CA ASP A 35 4.01 -9.98 11.19
C ASP A 35 5.14 -8.94 11.14
N GLN A 36 6.07 -9.11 10.19
CA GLN A 36 7.19 -8.19 9.98
C GLN A 36 6.85 -6.99 9.09
N LEU A 37 5.70 -6.97 8.42
CA LEU A 37 5.41 -5.94 7.41
C LEU A 37 5.32 -4.54 8.05
N GLY A 38 4.74 -4.44 9.24
CA GLY A 38 4.65 -3.19 10.00
C GLY A 38 6.01 -2.66 10.44
N GLU A 39 6.91 -3.55 10.86
CA GLU A 39 8.29 -3.18 11.20
C GLU A 39 9.04 -2.69 9.97
N LYS A 40 8.93 -3.40 8.84
CA LYS A 40 9.56 -2.98 7.57
C LYS A 40 9.08 -1.60 7.11
N VAL A 41 7.78 -1.29 7.29
CA VAL A 41 7.21 0.03 7.00
C VAL A 41 7.79 1.08 7.93
N SER A 42 7.83 0.80 9.24
CA SER A 42 8.34 1.71 10.27
C SER A 42 9.82 2.02 10.07
N ASP A 43 10.64 1.01 9.85
CA ASP A 43 12.07 1.13 9.55
C ASP A 43 12.31 1.95 8.29
N TRP A 44 11.52 1.73 7.24
CA TRP A 44 11.63 2.51 6.02
C TRP A 44 11.27 3.98 6.27
N MET A 45 10.18 4.28 6.99
CA MET A 45 9.83 5.66 7.34
C MET A 45 10.91 6.33 8.18
N GLN A 46 11.51 5.61 9.14
CA GLN A 46 12.58 6.14 9.97
C GLN A 46 13.84 6.48 9.16
N ARG A 47 14.18 5.66 8.16
CA ARG A 47 15.34 5.89 7.28
C ARG A 47 15.09 6.93 6.19
N ASN A 48 13.84 7.29 5.95
CA ASN A 48 13.44 8.17 4.84
C ASN A 48 12.69 9.42 5.34
N GLN A 49 13.24 10.09 6.35
CA GLN A 49 12.64 11.30 6.96
C GLN A 49 12.54 12.48 5.99
N GLN A 50 13.23 12.45 4.85
CA GLN A 50 13.07 13.44 3.79
C GLN A 50 11.70 13.37 3.10
N PHE A 51 10.97 12.25 3.23
CA PHE A 51 9.64 12.10 2.67
C PHE A 51 8.57 12.52 3.69
N LYS A 52 7.70 13.43 3.29
CA LYS A 52 6.49 13.74 4.05
C LYS A 52 5.42 12.73 3.70
N VAL A 53 5.13 11.78 4.59
CA VAL A 53 4.01 10.83 4.41
C VAL A 53 2.71 11.62 4.36
N THR A 54 1.91 11.39 3.32
CA THR A 54 0.64 12.08 3.07
C THR A 54 -0.55 11.18 3.31
N ASP A 55 -0.40 9.87 3.13
CA ASP A 55 -1.45 8.89 3.33
C ASP A 55 -0.90 7.46 3.46
N ILE A 56 -1.65 6.59 4.13
CA ILE A 56 -1.35 5.16 4.22
C ILE A 56 -2.63 4.38 4.00
N VAL A 57 -2.60 3.46 3.04
CA VAL A 57 -3.72 2.56 2.74
C VAL A 57 -3.29 1.13 3.00
N VAL A 58 -4.02 0.44 3.87
CA VAL A 58 -3.88 -0.99 4.10
C VAL A 58 -4.97 -1.71 3.29
N THR A 59 -4.55 -2.56 2.37
CA THR A 59 -5.44 -3.41 1.59
C THR A 59 -5.21 -4.86 1.97
N GLN A 60 -6.31 -5.59 2.11
CA GLN A 60 -6.29 -7.01 2.38
C GLN A 60 -7.12 -7.71 1.31
N SER A 61 -6.59 -8.81 0.78
CA SER A 61 -7.30 -9.68 -0.14
C SER A 61 -7.21 -11.09 0.41
N SER A 62 -8.34 -11.71 0.72
CA SER A 62 -8.39 -13.10 1.19
C SER A 62 -9.16 -13.97 0.19
N ASP A 63 -8.52 -15.05 -0.27
CA ASP A 63 -9.21 -16.25 -0.73
C ASP A 63 -9.06 -17.37 0.32
N GLU A 64 -9.70 -18.52 0.10
CA GLU A 64 -9.78 -19.63 1.06
C GLU A 64 -8.41 -20.23 1.44
N ALA A 65 -7.35 -19.97 0.68
CA ALA A 65 -6.01 -20.56 0.88
C ALA A 65 -4.89 -19.52 1.04
N PHE A 66 -5.09 -18.29 0.56
CA PHE A 66 -4.09 -17.24 0.52
C PHE A 66 -4.72 -15.91 0.92
N HIS A 67 -4.04 -15.23 1.81
CA HIS A 67 -4.43 -13.91 2.25
C HIS A 67 -3.23 -13.02 1.97
N CYS A 68 -3.42 -11.97 1.19
CA CYS A 68 -2.43 -10.95 0.91
C CYS A 68 -2.73 -9.74 1.77
N ILE A 69 -1.69 -9.08 2.29
CA ILE A 69 -1.79 -7.74 2.86
C ILE A 69 -0.82 -6.84 2.12
N ALA A 70 -1.26 -5.66 1.76
CA ALA A 70 -0.41 -4.61 1.24
C ALA A 70 -0.62 -3.31 2.00
N ILE A 71 0.48 -2.71 2.46
CA ILE A 71 0.54 -1.38 3.06
C ILE A 71 1.13 -0.46 2.00
N THR A 72 0.32 0.45 1.50
CA THR A 72 0.71 1.46 0.51
C THR A 72 0.92 2.78 1.23
N VAL A 73 2.15 3.27 1.23
CA VAL A 73 2.52 4.56 1.81
C VAL A 73 2.67 5.58 0.69
N PHE A 74 1.81 6.59 0.69
CA PHE A 74 1.91 7.73 -0.20
C PHE A 74 2.69 8.85 0.48
N TYR A 75 3.55 9.51 -0.29
CA TYR A 75 4.39 10.56 0.26
C TYR A 75 4.64 11.69 -0.73
N TRP A 76 5.10 12.81 -0.17
CA TRP A 76 5.64 13.93 -0.90
C TRP A 76 7.15 14.04 -0.64
N GLU A 77 7.93 13.93 -1.72
CA GLU A 77 9.35 14.23 -1.75
C GLU A 77 9.56 15.66 -2.26
N ASP A 78 10.31 16.49 -1.52
CA ASP A 78 10.69 17.81 -2.00
C ASP A 78 11.82 17.69 -3.02
N THR A 79 11.46 17.61 -4.30
CA THR A 79 12.39 17.45 -5.41
C THR A 79 13.31 18.67 -5.62
N GLN A 80 13.09 19.77 -4.88
CA GLN A 80 13.92 20.98 -4.95
C GLN A 80 15.12 20.94 -3.99
N ARG A 81 15.21 19.93 -3.10
CA ARG A 81 16.43 19.64 -2.33
C ARG A 81 17.38 18.78 -3.15
N LYS A 82 18.12 19.39 -4.08
CA LYS A 82 19.33 18.80 -4.65
C LYS A 82 20.52 19.70 -4.42
#